data_AF-A0A8S4R0C5-F1
#
_entry.id   AF-A0A8S4R0C5-F1
#
_cell.length_a   1.000
_cell.length_b   1.000
_cell.length_c   1.000
_cell.angle_alpha   90.00
_cell.angle_beta   90.00
_cell.angle_gamma   90.00
#
_symmetry.space_group_name_H-M   'P 1'
#
loop_
_entity.id
_entity.type
_entity.pdbx_description
1 polymer ?
#
loop_
_entity_poly.entity_id
_entity_poly.type
_entity_poly.pdbx_seq_one_letter_code
_entity_poly.pdbx_strand_id
1 'polypeptide(L)'
;MPFVQRVLEPKFLSRTSLRDENGKPRVTDEELQAVTNCTLSNALRQLASLVLLAEDIFSELTSQLEGITERSKCARTKIEFIHELVEKYDPKIVPV
;
A
#
# COMPACT_ATOMS: atom_id res chain seq x y z
N MET A 1 -23.30 40.85 30.50
CA MET A 1 -24.12 40.38 29.36
C MET A 1 -23.62 39.00 28.95
N PRO A 2 -24.46 37.97 28.83
CA PRO A 2 -23.99 36.68 28.32
C PRO A 2 -23.74 36.80 26.81
N PHE A 3 -22.63 36.24 26.34
CA PHE A 3 -22.29 36.21 24.92
C PHE A 3 -23.27 35.32 24.15
N VAL A 4 -23.66 35.73 22.95
CA VAL A 4 -24.49 34.92 22.05
C VAL A 4 -23.75 33.63 21.70
N GLN A 5 -24.20 32.51 22.25
CA GLN A 5 -23.69 31.20 21.89
C GLN A 5 -24.25 30.82 20.52
N ARG A 6 -23.36 30.74 19.51
CA ARG A 6 -23.70 30.18 18.20
C ARG A 6 -23.50 28.68 18.25
N VAL A 7 -24.58 27.93 18.48
CA VAL A 7 -24.57 26.48 18.32
C VAL A 7 -24.60 26.16 16.82
N LEU A 8 -23.56 25.49 16.33
CA LEU A 8 -23.47 25.01 14.95
C LEU A 8 -23.93 23.56 14.92
N GLU A 9 -24.98 23.29 14.15
CA GLU A 9 -25.49 21.93 13.93
C GLU A 9 -25.30 21.51 12.47
N PRO A 10 -24.96 20.25 12.20
CA PRO A 10 -24.87 19.74 10.85
C PRO A 10 -26.25 19.74 10.19
N LYS A 11 -26.36 20.34 9.00
CA LYS A 11 -27.60 20.37 8.20
C LYS A 11 -27.67 19.25 7.17
N PHE A 12 -26.52 18.81 6.68
CA PHE A 12 -26.39 17.80 5.63
C PHE A 12 -25.41 16.72 6.06
N LEU A 13 -25.70 15.48 5.69
CA LEU A 13 -24.75 14.38 5.71
C LEU A 13 -24.64 13.83 4.29
N SER A 14 -23.41 13.81 3.77
CA SER A 14 -23.14 13.54 2.35
C SER A 14 -23.97 14.46 1.44
N ARG A 15 -24.96 13.94 0.73
CA ARG A 15 -25.85 14.71 -0.18
C ARG A 15 -27.30 14.76 0.31
N THR A 16 -27.55 14.37 1.56
CA THR A 16 -28.91 14.26 2.12
C THR A 16 -29.08 15.27 3.26
N SER A 17 -30.20 16.01 3.24
CA SER A 17 -30.57 16.90 4.35
C SER A 17 -30.97 16.08 5.58
N LEU A 18 -30.42 16.44 6.73
CA LEU A 18 -30.75 15.83 8.04
C LEU A 18 -32.09 16.34 8.59
N ARG A 19 -32.67 17.37 7.96
CA ARG A 19 -33.96 17.96 8.31
C ARG A 19 -34.91 17.86 7.13
N ASP A 20 -36.19 17.66 7.42
CA ASP A 20 -37.27 17.67 6.42
C ASP A 20 -37.64 19.10 6.01
N GLU A 21 -38.52 19.28 5.01
CA GLU A 21 -38.97 20.60 4.54
C GLU A 21 -39.64 21.43 5.65
N ASN A 22 -40.24 20.74 6.63
CA ASN A 22 -40.84 21.32 7.83
C ASN A 22 -39.84 21.56 8.98
N GLY A 23 -38.53 21.34 8.76
CA GLY A 23 -37.46 21.57 9.75
C GLY A 23 -37.29 20.46 10.81
N LYS A 24 -38.12 19.41 10.79
CA LYS A 24 -38.05 18.27 11.71
C LYS A 24 -36.83 17.40 11.41
N PRO A 25 -36.05 16.95 12.42
CA PRO A 25 -34.95 16.02 12.20
C PRO A 25 -35.48 14.72 11.58
N ARG A 26 -34.82 14.26 10.52
CA ARG A 26 -35.13 13.00 9.82
C ARG A 26 -34.47 11.79 10.45
N VAL A 27 -33.53 12.03 11.36
CA VAL A 27 -32.63 11.06 11.96
C VAL A 27 -32.89 11.08 13.46
N THR A 28 -32.98 9.90 14.07
CA THR A 28 -33.18 9.77 15.52
C THR A 28 -31.84 9.81 16.27
N ASP A 29 -31.88 9.90 17.60
CA ASP A 29 -30.64 9.94 18.40
C ASP A 29 -29.79 8.68 18.14
N GLU A 30 -28.47 8.85 18.19
CA GLU A 30 -27.43 7.81 17.99
C GLU A 30 -27.30 7.20 16.57
N GLU A 31 -28.26 7.36 15.67
CA GLU A 31 -28.17 6.81 14.29
C GLU A 31 -26.93 7.31 13.54
N LEU A 32 -26.57 8.60 13.69
CA LEU A 32 -25.35 9.17 13.10
C LEU A 32 -24.08 8.58 13.69
N GLN A 33 -24.08 8.27 14.99
CA GLN A 33 -22.93 7.64 15.65
C GLN A 33 -22.76 6.21 15.17
N ALA A 34 -23.87 5.46 15.02
CA ALA A 34 -23.87 4.11 14.47
C ALA A 34 -23.33 4.08 13.03
N VAL A 35 -23.79 4.99 12.16
CA VAL A 35 -23.30 5.10 10.77
C VAL A 35 -21.82 5.47 10.74
N THR A 36 -21.39 6.40 11.58
CA THR A 36 -19.98 6.81 11.66
C THR A 36 -19.10 5.65 12.10
N ASN A 37 -19.51 4.91 13.14
CA ASN A 37 -18.75 3.77 13.66
C ASN A 37 -18.70 2.62 12.63
N CYS A 38 -19.81 2.35 11.93
CA CYS A 38 -19.85 1.37 10.86
C CYS A 38 -18.93 1.76 9.70
N THR A 39 -18.97 3.04 9.30
CA THR A 39 -18.11 3.58 8.24
C THR A 39 -16.63 3.45 8.60
N LEU A 40 -16.27 3.83 9.84
CA LEU A 40 -14.91 3.70 10.35
C LEU A 40 -14.45 2.24 10.40
N SER A 41 -15.28 1.34 10.94
CA SER A 41 -14.98 -0.09 11.02
C SER A 41 -14.76 -0.70 9.63
N ASN A 42 -15.57 -0.30 8.65
CA ASN A 42 -15.42 -0.75 7.27
C ASN A 42 -14.16 -0.19 6.62
N ALA A 43 -13.83 1.08 6.85
CA ALA A 43 -12.58 1.67 6.37
C ALA A 43 -11.36 0.95 6.95
N LEU A 44 -11.36 0.62 8.24
CA LEU A 44 -10.29 -0.16 8.87
C LEU A 44 -10.18 -1.56 8.26
N ARG A 45 -11.30 -2.24 7.97
CA ARG A 45 -11.29 -3.54 7.28
C ARG A 45 -10.73 -3.45 5.86
N GLN A 46 -11.05 -2.38 5.14
CA GLN A 46 -10.50 -2.13 3.80
C GLN A 46 -8.99 -1.89 3.86
N LEU A 47 -8.52 -1.08 4.83
CA LEU A 47 -7.09 -0.86 5.04
C LEU A 47 -6.35 -2.14 5.41
N ALA A 48 -6.91 -2.98 6.28
CA ALA A 48 -6.34 -4.28 6.60
C ALA A 48 -6.24 -5.18 5.37
N SER A 49 -7.29 -5.21 4.53
CA SER A 49 -7.27 -5.98 3.27
C SER A 49 -6.21 -5.46 2.31
N LEU A 50 -6.01 -4.14 2.24
CA LEU A 50 -4.97 -3.52 1.42
C LEU A 50 -3.56 -3.89 1.90
N VAL A 51 -3.34 -3.93 3.21
CA VAL A 51 -2.04 -4.34 3.79
C VAL A 51 -1.72 -5.79 3.44
N LEU A 52 -2.69 -6.70 3.56
CA LEU A 52 -2.50 -8.11 3.18
C LEU A 52 -2.15 -8.25 1.69
N LEU A 53 -2.85 -7.52 0.81
CA LEU A 53 -2.53 -7.53 -0.61
C LEU A 53 -1.14 -6.96 -0.89
N ALA A 54 -0.73 -5.92 -0.18
CA ALA A 54 0.62 -5.35 -0.32
C ALA A 54 1.69 -6.35 0.13
N GLU A 55 1.46 -7.10 1.21
CA GLU A 55 2.34 -8.16 1.67
C GLU A 55 2.53 -9.25 0.60
N ASP A 56 1.44 -9.72 -0.01
CA ASP A 56 1.50 -10.71 -1.09
C ASP A 56 2.34 -10.20 -2.28
N ILE A 57 2.13 -8.95 -2.70
CA ILE A 57 2.88 -8.32 -3.80
C ILE A 57 4.37 -8.25 -3.46
N PHE A 58 4.72 -7.79 -2.26
CA PHE A 58 6.12 -7.64 -1.87
C PHE A 58 6.82 -8.99 -1.66
N SER A 59 6.09 -10.00 -1.18
CA SER A 59 6.60 -11.36 -1.03
C SER A 59 6.99 -11.95 -2.40
N GLU A 60 6.10 -11.86 -3.38
CA GLU A 60 6.34 -12.33 -4.73
C GLU A 60 7.50 -11.58 -5.40
N LEU A 61 7.53 -10.25 -5.30
CA LEU A 61 8.62 -9.44 -5.84
C LEU A 61 9.97 -9.81 -5.20
N THR A 62 9.99 -10.05 -3.89
CA THR A 62 11.21 -10.45 -3.18
C THR A 62 11.72 -11.79 -3.70
N SER A 63 10.84 -12.78 -3.86
CA SER A 63 11.22 -14.09 -4.42
C SER A 63 11.79 -13.98 -5.83
N GLN A 64 11.18 -13.17 -6.69
CA GLN A 64 11.69 -12.94 -8.05
C GLN A 64 13.07 -12.27 -8.05
N LEU A 65 13.27 -11.26 -7.17
CA LEU A 65 14.55 -10.57 -7.03
C LEU A 65 15.65 -11.46 -6.46
N GLU A 66 15.32 -12.38 -5.55
CA GLU A 66 16.25 -13.40 -5.05
C GLU A 66 16.73 -14.30 -6.19
N GLY A 67 15.82 -14.80 -7.02
CA GLY A 67 16.17 -15.61 -8.19
C GLY A 67 17.05 -14.86 -9.20
N ILE A 68 16.79 -13.57 -9.44
CA ILE A 68 17.66 -12.72 -10.27
C ILE A 68 19.04 -12.56 -9.62
N THR A 69 19.08 -12.36 -8.31
CA THR A 69 20.31 -12.18 -7.54
C THR A 69 21.20 -13.42 -7.61
N GLU A 70 20.64 -14.61 -7.43
CA GLU A 70 21.39 -15.87 -7.54
C GLU A 70 21.95 -16.09 -8.95
N ARG A 71 21.13 -15.86 -9.98
CA ARG A 71 21.59 -15.96 -11.38
C ARG A 71 22.69 -14.95 -11.69
N SER A 72 22.56 -13.74 -11.17
CA SER A 72 23.58 -12.68 -11.32
C SER A 72 24.89 -13.05 -10.64
N LYS A 73 24.83 -13.64 -9.43
CA LYS A 73 26.03 -14.17 -8.75
C LYS A 73 26.70 -15.27 -9.56
N CYS A 74 25.94 -16.24 -10.08
CA CYS A 74 26.47 -17.31 -10.93
C CYS A 74 27.09 -16.78 -12.22
N ALA A 75 26.47 -15.78 -12.86
CA ALA A 75 27.03 -15.13 -14.02
C ALA A 75 28.34 -14.41 -13.68
N ARG A 76 28.38 -13.70 -12.55
CA ARG A 76 29.57 -12.98 -12.08
C ARG A 76 30.76 -13.92 -11.86
N THR A 77 30.55 -15.04 -11.16
CA THR A 77 31.63 -16.01 -10.91
C THR A 77 32.17 -16.63 -12.19
N LYS A 78 31.30 -16.91 -13.18
CA LYS A 78 31.72 -17.39 -14.50
C LYS A 78 32.53 -16.34 -15.26
N ILE A 79 32.11 -15.08 -15.20
CA ILE A 79 32.83 -13.96 -15.84
C ILE A 79 34.21 -13.80 -15.20
N GLU A 80 34.30 -13.82 -13.88
CA GLU A 80 35.57 -13.74 -13.13
C GLU A 80 36.50 -14.90 -13.52
N PHE A 81 35.99 -16.13 -13.59
CA PHE A 81 36.77 -17.30 -14.01
C PHE A 81 37.31 -17.18 -15.44
N ILE A 82 36.46 -16.76 -16.39
CA ILE A 82 36.87 -16.56 -17.79
C ILE A 82 37.91 -15.44 -17.89
N HIS A 83 37.72 -14.35 -17.14
CA HIS A 83 38.68 -13.25 -17.09
C HIS A 83 40.07 -13.72 -16.67
N GLU A 84 40.17 -14.51 -15.61
CA GLU A 84 41.45 -15.09 -15.17
C GLU A 84 42.07 -16.01 -16.23
N LEU A 85 41.26 -16.83 -16.91
CA LEU A 85 41.75 -17.73 -17.96
C LEU A 85 42.34 -16.94 -19.13
N VAL A 86 41.68 -15.84 -19.52
CA VAL A 86 42.13 -14.95 -20.59
C VAL A 86 43.40 -14.20 -20.19
N GLU A 87 43.50 -13.70 -18.95
CA GLU A 87 44.73 -13.04 -18.48
C GLU A 87 45.94 -13.98 -18.45
N LYS A 88 45.73 -15.25 -18.11
CA LYS A 88 46.80 -16.27 -18.06
C LYS A 88 47.16 -16.84 -19.43
N TYR A 89 46.42 -16.48 -20.49
CA TYR A 89 46.63 -17.04 -21.82
C TYR A 89 47.88 -16.43 -22.49
N ASP A 90 48.87 -17.28 -22.80
CA ASP A 90 50.05 -16.89 -23.58
C ASP A 90 49.90 -17.33 -25.05
N PRO A 91 49.74 -16.39 -26.00
CA PRO A 91 49.56 -16.70 -27.42
C PRO A 91 50.83 -17.25 -28.10
N LYS A 92 51.99 -17.24 -27.45
CA LYS A 92 53.26 -17.74 -28.02
C LYS A 92 53.52 -19.23 -27.78
N ILE A 93 52.69 -19.90 -26.98
CA ILE A 93 52.80 -21.35 -26.67
C ILE A 93 52.10 -22.22 -27.73
N VAL A 94 51.85 -21.69 -28.94
CA VAL A 94 51.34 -22.52 -30.05
C VAL A 94 52.50 -23.37 -30.60
N PRO A 95 52.46 -24.71 -30.50
CA PRO A 95 53.46 -25.56 -31.13
C PRO A 95 53.26 -25.52 -32.65
N VAL A 96 54.34 -25.22 -33.38
CA VAL A 96 54.49 -25.49 -34.82
C VAL A 96 54.91 -26.93 -35.01
#